data_AF-A0A958IPB8-F1
#
_entry.id   AF-A0A958IPB8-F1
#
_cell.length_a   1.000
_cell.length_b   1.000
_cell.length_c   1.000
_cell.angle_alpha   90.00
_cell.angle_beta   90.00
_cell.angle_gamma   90.00
#
_symmetry.space_group_name_H-M   'P 1'
#
loop_
_entity.id
_entity.type
_entity.pdbx_description
1 polymer ?
#
loop_
_entity_poly.entity_id
_entity_poly.type
_entity_poly.pdbx_seq_one_letter_code
_entity_poly.pdbx_strand_id
1 'polypeptide(L)'
;MAITELSASKLRRHFNAKTFPFKTTDELTPLDSIIGQDRALKALQLGLEMDASGYNIFITGSPETGKTSIIENTLQRYAAKRNTPNDWCYVYNFGEQDVPRALSLPAGKGKVFRRHIADLINTLEIEIRRAFGSEHYENQKAAIMNQLNQQKRQMLQELEEKAIELSLKIQPTSMGFQTIPIKDGEPLTQEAFQGLSKDEREDITQKVQKMEVEISETLRNLARLEMRFQKSLQQLDKDVASFVVEQYVNEIKETYKKHRQVTAYLEDVCKDVVANSANFIDGFQGEGGEENLAFKKSFMKRYQVNV
;
A
#
# COMPACT_ATOMS: atom_id res chain seq x y z
N MET A 1 3.16 -66.87 59.56
CA MET A 1 2.11 -65.89 59.89
C MET A 1 0.77 -66.55 59.62
N ALA A 2 -0.08 -66.68 60.64
CA ALA A 2 -1.43 -67.22 60.46
C ALA A 2 -2.25 -66.25 59.59
N ILE A 3 -2.79 -66.75 58.49
CA ILE A 3 -3.68 -65.98 57.63
C ILE A 3 -4.98 -65.77 58.41
N THR A 4 -5.28 -64.53 58.76
CA THR A 4 -6.51 -64.19 59.48
C THR A 4 -7.63 -64.05 58.46
N GLU A 5 -8.64 -64.92 58.55
CA GLU A 5 -9.80 -64.88 57.66
C GLU A 5 -10.62 -63.59 57.89
N LEU A 6 -10.91 -62.87 56.82
CA LEU A 6 -11.74 -61.66 56.89
C LEU A 6 -13.21 -62.05 56.80
N SER A 7 -13.99 -61.66 57.80
CA SER A 7 -15.46 -61.78 57.77
C SER A 7 -16.04 -60.95 56.62
N ALA A 8 -17.19 -61.37 56.07
CA ALA A 8 -17.87 -60.66 54.98
C ALA A 8 -18.07 -59.15 55.26
N SER A 9 -18.31 -58.78 56.53
CA SER A 9 -18.43 -57.39 57.00
C SER A 9 -17.14 -56.57 56.88
N LYS A 10 -15.97 -57.21 56.87
CA LYS A 10 -14.65 -56.57 56.71
C LYS A 10 -14.23 -56.43 55.24
N LEU A 11 -14.96 -57.07 54.32
CA LEU A 11 -14.67 -57.02 52.87
C LEU A 11 -15.21 -55.75 52.20
N ARG A 12 -16.09 -54.99 52.88
CA ARG A 12 -16.69 -53.77 52.35
C ARG A 12 -16.57 -52.63 53.35
N ARG A 13 -16.16 -51.45 52.85
CA ARG A 13 -16.35 -50.19 53.59
C ARG A 13 -17.83 -49.83 53.60
N HIS A 14 -18.44 -49.82 54.79
CA HIS A 14 -19.81 -49.35 54.98
C HIS A 14 -19.82 -47.84 55.26
N PHE A 15 -20.65 -47.11 54.52
CA PHE A 15 -20.94 -45.70 54.77
C PHE A 15 -22.43 -45.59 55.12
N ASN A 16 -22.74 -44.81 56.17
CA ASN A 16 -24.11 -44.57 56.57
C ASN A 16 -24.70 -43.45 55.71
N ALA A 17 -25.57 -43.77 54.76
CA ALA A 17 -26.18 -42.78 53.87
C ALA A 17 -26.94 -41.66 54.61
N LYS A 18 -27.42 -41.92 55.84
CA LYS A 18 -28.12 -40.92 56.68
C LYS A 18 -27.21 -39.79 57.17
N THR A 19 -25.89 -39.86 56.98
CA THR A 19 -24.95 -38.79 57.36
C THR A 19 -24.86 -37.68 56.33
N PHE A 20 -25.41 -37.86 55.12
CA PHE A 20 -25.37 -36.84 54.08
C PHE A 20 -26.59 -35.92 54.16
N PRO A 21 -26.42 -34.60 53.97
CA PRO A 21 -27.51 -33.63 54.05
C PRO A 21 -28.35 -33.55 52.76
N PHE A 22 -28.18 -34.47 51.80
CA PHE A 22 -28.83 -34.47 50.49
C PHE A 22 -29.36 -35.87 50.13
N LYS A 23 -30.37 -35.95 49.26
CA LYS A 23 -30.94 -37.23 48.80
C LYS A 23 -30.27 -37.76 47.53
N THR A 24 -29.95 -36.88 46.58
CA THR A 24 -29.24 -37.23 45.34
C THR A 24 -28.10 -36.25 45.08
N THR A 25 -27.14 -36.66 44.25
CA THR A 25 -26.01 -35.80 43.86
C THR A 25 -26.42 -34.61 42.98
N ASP A 26 -27.65 -34.60 42.46
CA ASP A 26 -28.19 -33.48 41.67
C ASP A 26 -28.47 -32.25 42.56
N GLU A 27 -28.64 -32.47 43.88
CA GLU A 27 -28.83 -31.41 44.87
C GLU A 27 -27.51 -30.72 45.25
N LEU A 28 -26.36 -31.25 44.80
CA LEU A 28 -25.05 -30.73 45.15
C LEU A 28 -24.61 -29.65 44.17
N THR A 29 -24.07 -28.57 44.72
CA THR A 29 -23.31 -27.59 43.93
C THR A 29 -21.98 -28.23 43.48
N PRO A 30 -21.63 -28.11 42.19
CA PRO A 30 -20.32 -28.53 41.70
C PRO A 30 -19.20 -27.85 42.50
N LEU A 31 -18.10 -28.59 42.72
CA LEU A 31 -16.93 -28.03 43.39
C LEU A 31 -16.21 -27.04 42.47
N ASP A 32 -15.99 -25.83 42.97
CA ASP A 32 -15.26 -24.76 42.27
C ASP A 32 -13.73 -24.91 42.34
N SER A 33 -13.23 -25.94 43.04
CA SER A 33 -11.82 -26.12 43.35
C SER A 33 -11.36 -27.55 43.10
N ILE A 34 -10.06 -27.68 42.82
CA ILE A 34 -9.45 -29.00 42.60
C ILE A 34 -9.25 -29.69 43.95
N ILE A 35 -9.79 -30.89 44.09
CA ILE A 35 -9.60 -31.69 45.30
C ILE A 35 -8.15 -32.21 45.32
N GLY A 36 -7.39 -31.88 46.37
CA GLY A 36 -6.09 -32.48 46.66
C GLY A 36 -4.92 -32.03 45.77
N GLN A 37 -5.05 -30.91 45.06
CA GLN A 37 -4.01 -30.38 44.15
C GLN A 37 -3.51 -28.97 44.54
N ASP A 38 -3.41 -28.70 45.85
CA ASP A 38 -3.03 -27.37 46.37
C ASP A 38 -1.68 -26.88 45.84
N ARG A 39 -0.71 -27.80 45.67
CA ARG A 39 0.61 -27.47 45.11
C ARG A 39 0.52 -26.97 43.67
N ALA A 40 -0.29 -27.63 42.85
CA ALA A 40 -0.46 -27.27 41.44
C ALA A 40 -1.15 -25.90 41.30
N LEU A 41 -2.17 -25.64 42.13
CA LEU A 41 -2.84 -24.34 42.15
C LEU A 41 -1.91 -23.20 42.56
N LYS A 42 -1.09 -23.39 43.60
CA LYS A 42 -0.10 -22.38 44.03
C LYS A 42 0.94 -22.10 42.94
N ALA A 43 1.42 -23.14 42.26
CA ALA A 43 2.38 -22.98 41.16
C ALA A 43 1.76 -22.25 39.96
N LEU A 44 0.50 -22.57 39.61
CA LEU A 44 -0.25 -21.88 38.57
C LEU A 44 -0.48 -20.41 38.93
N GLN A 45 -0.91 -20.13 40.16
CA GLN A 45 -1.11 -18.76 40.62
C GLN A 45 0.18 -17.94 40.56
N LEU A 46 1.28 -18.49 41.08
CA LEU A 46 2.59 -17.85 40.99
C LEU A 46 2.94 -17.54 39.53
N GLY A 47 2.83 -18.53 38.64
CA GLY A 47 3.13 -18.36 37.22
C GLY A 47 2.25 -17.31 36.53
N LEU A 48 0.98 -17.20 36.91
CA LEU A 48 0.05 -16.19 36.37
C LEU A 48 0.31 -14.77 36.89
N GLU A 49 0.88 -14.64 38.08
CA GLU A 49 1.28 -13.36 38.67
C GLU A 49 2.63 -12.86 38.13
N MET A 50 3.44 -13.72 37.50
CA MET A 50 4.71 -13.33 36.89
C MET A 50 4.49 -12.53 35.60
N ASP A 51 4.71 -11.21 35.68
CA ASP A 51 4.65 -10.29 34.54
C ASP A 51 6.05 -10.09 33.91
N ALA A 52 6.62 -11.19 33.39
CA ALA A 52 7.94 -11.17 32.76
C ALA A 52 7.95 -12.02 31.49
N SER A 53 8.60 -11.49 30.43
CA SER A 53 8.78 -12.21 29.17
C SER A 53 9.65 -13.46 29.38
N GLY A 54 9.32 -14.55 28.67
CA GLY A 54 10.06 -15.82 28.71
C GLY A 54 9.57 -16.82 29.76
N TYR A 55 8.63 -16.45 30.63
CA TYR A 55 8.02 -17.37 31.58
C TYR A 55 6.81 -18.08 30.96
N ASN A 56 6.91 -19.40 30.83
CA ASN A 56 5.85 -20.26 30.32
C ASN A 56 5.50 -21.30 31.39
N ILE A 57 4.22 -21.64 31.52
CA ILE A 57 3.75 -22.67 32.46
C ILE A 57 3.57 -23.97 31.70
N PHE A 58 4.30 -25.01 32.11
CA PHE A 58 4.13 -26.37 31.61
C PHE A 58 3.42 -27.23 32.65
N ILE A 59 2.39 -27.98 32.22
CA ILE A 59 1.53 -28.75 33.12
C ILE A 59 1.59 -30.23 32.77
N THR A 60 1.89 -31.05 33.78
CA THR A 60 2.03 -32.50 33.64
C THR A 60 1.26 -33.22 34.75
N GLY A 61 0.84 -34.46 34.47
CA GLY A 61 0.12 -35.32 35.41
C GLY A 61 -0.56 -36.49 34.69
N SER A 62 -0.99 -37.49 35.45
CA SER A 62 -1.61 -38.72 34.92
C SER A 62 -2.75 -38.43 33.94
N PRO A 63 -2.96 -39.26 32.90
CA PRO A 63 -4.12 -39.14 32.02
C PRO A 63 -5.45 -39.12 32.79
N GLU A 64 -6.49 -38.55 32.19
CA GLU A 64 -7.88 -38.58 32.69
C GLU A 64 -8.16 -37.85 34.03
N THR A 65 -7.19 -37.10 34.58
CA THR A 65 -7.39 -36.33 35.81
C THR A 65 -8.09 -34.96 35.61
N GLY A 66 -8.74 -34.73 34.45
CA GLY A 66 -9.48 -33.49 34.17
C GLY A 66 -8.63 -32.21 34.09
N LYS A 67 -7.31 -32.32 33.85
CA LYS A 67 -6.35 -31.19 33.91
C LYS A 67 -6.78 -30.00 33.06
N THR A 68 -7.12 -30.23 31.79
CA THR A 68 -7.48 -29.17 30.84
C THR A 68 -8.66 -28.34 31.35
N SER A 69 -9.77 -28.98 31.68
CA SER A 69 -10.98 -28.29 32.18
C SER A 69 -10.72 -27.49 33.45
N ILE A 70 -9.91 -28.05 34.35
CA ILE A 70 -9.50 -27.39 35.59
C ILE A 70 -8.68 -26.13 35.31
N ILE A 71 -7.71 -26.22 34.39
CA ILE A 71 -6.82 -25.11 34.03
C ILE A 71 -7.62 -24.03 33.33
N GLU A 72 -8.46 -24.39 32.36
CA GLU A 72 -9.34 -23.46 31.64
C GLU A 72 -10.26 -22.69 32.60
N ASN A 73 -10.94 -23.38 33.52
CA ASN A 73 -11.79 -22.74 34.54
C ASN A 73 -11.00 -21.80 35.45
N THR A 74 -9.74 -22.14 35.77
CA THR A 74 -8.88 -21.30 36.61
C THR A 74 -8.39 -20.07 35.83
N LEU A 75 -7.98 -20.25 34.57
CA LEU A 75 -7.56 -19.18 33.68
C LEU A 75 -8.70 -18.21 33.36
N GLN A 76 -9.93 -18.70 33.14
CA GLN A 76 -11.10 -17.85 32.89
C GLN A 76 -11.41 -16.95 34.09
N ARG A 77 -11.40 -17.50 35.32
CA ARG A 77 -11.60 -16.72 36.55
C ARG A 77 -10.49 -15.70 36.77
N TYR A 78 -9.26 -16.05 36.40
CA TYR A 78 -8.12 -15.14 36.48
C TYR A 78 -8.23 -14.00 35.46
N ALA A 79 -8.50 -14.33 34.19
CA ALA A 79 -8.63 -13.38 33.10
C ALA A 79 -9.81 -12.40 33.31
N ALA A 80 -10.91 -12.84 33.90
CA ALA A 80 -12.07 -11.99 34.20
C ALA A 80 -11.75 -10.80 35.14
N LYS A 81 -10.63 -10.86 35.88
CA LYS A 81 -10.17 -9.78 36.77
C LYS A 81 -9.08 -8.91 36.15
N ARG A 82 -8.62 -9.22 34.94
CA ARG A 82 -7.56 -8.49 34.24
C ARG A 82 -8.18 -7.48 33.27
N ASN A 83 -7.37 -6.50 32.88
CA ASN A 83 -7.76 -5.55 31.83
C ASN A 83 -7.97 -6.30 30.52
N THR A 84 -8.99 -5.91 29.76
CA THR A 84 -9.20 -6.43 28.41
C THR A 84 -7.96 -6.17 27.55
N PRO A 85 -7.42 -7.20 26.88
CA PRO A 85 -6.24 -7.02 26.04
C PRO A 85 -6.56 -6.08 24.87
N ASN A 86 -5.50 -5.44 24.37
CA ASN A 86 -5.59 -4.62 23.16
C ASN A 86 -5.98 -5.48 21.94
N ASP A 87 -6.66 -4.85 20.98
CA ASP A 87 -6.84 -5.39 19.64
C ASP A 87 -5.49 -5.26 18.89
N TRP A 88 -5.11 -6.33 18.18
CA TRP A 88 -3.96 -6.32 17.29
C TRP A 88 -4.43 -6.26 15.85
N CYS A 89 -3.96 -5.26 15.11
CA CYS A 89 -4.31 -5.07 13.71
C CYS A 89 -3.08 -5.26 12.83
N TYR A 90 -3.10 -6.24 11.93
CA TYR A 90 -2.09 -6.41 10.91
C TYR A 90 -2.45 -5.57 9.68
N VAL A 91 -1.54 -4.69 9.31
CA VAL A 91 -1.64 -3.83 8.13
C VAL A 91 -0.47 -4.09 7.20
N TYR A 92 -0.67 -3.76 5.92
CA TYR A 92 0.41 -3.85 4.95
C TYR A 92 1.55 -2.89 5.30
N ASN A 93 2.77 -3.36 5.10
CA ASN A 93 3.96 -2.57 5.32
C ASN A 93 4.52 -2.11 3.99
N PHE A 94 4.28 -0.84 3.66
CA PHE A 94 4.70 -0.25 2.39
C PHE A 94 6.23 -0.19 2.22
N GLY A 95 7.00 -0.26 3.32
CA GLY A 95 8.47 -0.31 3.29
C GLY A 95 9.04 -1.72 3.12
N GLU A 96 8.38 -2.75 3.67
CA GLU A 96 8.81 -4.15 3.61
C GLU A 96 7.57 -5.05 3.39
N GLN A 97 7.27 -5.32 2.12
CA GLN A 97 5.99 -5.90 1.70
C GLN A 97 5.72 -7.31 2.27
N ASP A 98 6.78 -8.07 2.56
CA ASP A 98 6.70 -9.43 3.10
C ASP A 98 6.57 -9.48 4.63
N VAL A 99 6.64 -8.32 5.30
CA VAL A 99 6.62 -8.23 6.76
C VAL A 99 5.45 -7.35 7.21
N PRO A 100 4.27 -7.92 7.53
CA PRO A 100 3.11 -7.14 7.93
C PRO A 100 3.41 -6.37 9.22
N ARG A 101 2.90 -5.14 9.30
CA ARG A 101 3.07 -4.28 10.48
C ARG A 101 1.93 -4.55 11.45
N ALA A 102 2.25 -4.86 12.71
CA ALA A 102 1.27 -5.00 13.78
C ALA A 102 1.02 -3.64 14.48
N LEU A 103 -0.25 -3.26 14.59
CA LEU A 103 -0.70 -2.07 15.31
C LEU A 103 -1.48 -2.49 16.56
N SER A 104 -1.14 -1.91 17.71
CA SER A 104 -1.88 -2.15 18.95
C SER A 104 -2.91 -1.05 19.19
N LEU A 105 -4.17 -1.44 19.34
CA LEU A 105 -5.30 -0.53 19.59
C LEU A 105 -6.05 -0.96 20.86
N PRO A 106 -6.70 -0.02 21.59
CA PRO A 106 -7.53 -0.40 22.73
C PRO A 106 -8.62 -1.40 22.35
N ALA A 107 -9.03 -2.25 23.30
CA ALA A 107 -10.03 -3.28 23.08
C ALA A 107 -11.28 -2.77 22.32
N GLY A 108 -11.64 -3.49 21.25
CA GLY A 108 -12.78 -3.16 20.38
C GLY A 108 -12.53 -2.06 19.35
N LYS A 109 -11.40 -1.35 19.41
CA LYS A 109 -11.07 -0.27 18.44
C LYS A 109 -10.46 -0.79 17.14
N GLY A 110 -9.96 -2.03 17.09
CA GLY A 110 -9.42 -2.62 15.88
C GLY A 110 -10.47 -2.78 14.79
N LYS A 111 -11.66 -3.29 15.14
CA LYS A 111 -12.79 -3.41 14.19
C LYS A 111 -13.28 -2.05 13.68
N VAL A 112 -13.26 -1.04 14.54
CA VAL A 112 -13.61 0.34 14.18
C VAL A 112 -12.57 0.90 13.20
N PHE A 113 -11.28 0.72 13.49
CA PHE A 113 -10.20 1.14 12.61
C PHE A 113 -10.27 0.46 11.24
N ARG A 114 -10.50 -0.85 11.19
CA ARG A 114 -10.72 -1.58 9.93
C ARG A 114 -11.84 -0.96 9.09
N ARG A 115 -12.96 -0.58 9.71
CA ARG A 115 -14.06 0.08 9.02
C ARG A 115 -13.65 1.47 8.50
N HIS A 116 -13.03 2.29 9.35
CA HIS A 116 -12.56 3.63 8.95
C HIS A 116 -11.61 3.58 7.76
N ILE A 117 -10.68 2.61 7.71
CA ILE A 117 -9.78 2.45 6.57
C ILE A 117 -10.54 1.97 5.32
N ALA A 118 -11.48 1.04 5.45
CA ALA A 118 -12.29 0.62 4.30
C ALA A 118 -13.11 1.78 3.71
N ASP A 119 -13.73 2.57 4.58
CA ASP A 119 -14.51 3.75 4.18
C ASP A 119 -13.61 4.83 3.55
N LEU A 120 -12.43 5.08 4.13
CA LEU A 120 -11.42 5.98 3.56
C LEU A 120 -11.09 5.61 2.12
N ILE A 121 -10.73 4.35 1.87
CA ILE A 121 -10.31 3.91 0.53
C ILE A 121 -11.45 4.05 -0.47
N ASN A 122 -12.68 3.71 -0.08
CA ASN A 122 -13.85 3.91 -0.93
C ASN A 122 -14.07 5.39 -1.27
N THR A 123 -13.95 6.28 -0.28
CA THR A 123 -14.08 7.73 -0.48
C THR A 123 -12.97 8.27 -1.38
N LEU A 124 -11.72 7.87 -1.16
CA LEU A 124 -10.59 8.26 -2.01
C LEU A 124 -10.80 7.83 -3.46
N GLU A 125 -11.35 6.65 -3.72
CA GLU A 125 -11.63 6.17 -5.08
C GLU A 125 -12.66 7.05 -5.81
N ILE A 126 -13.62 7.62 -5.10
CA ILE A 126 -14.64 8.50 -5.66
C ILE A 126 -14.07 9.90 -5.88
N GLU A 127 -13.43 10.46 -4.85
CA GLU A 127 -13.00 11.85 -4.83
C GLU A 127 -11.75 12.10 -5.67
N ILE A 128 -10.83 11.13 -5.77
CA ILE A 128 -9.72 11.21 -6.72
C ILE A 128 -10.28 11.27 -8.15
N ARG A 129 -11.18 10.35 -8.53
CA ARG A 129 -11.81 10.38 -9.86
C ARG A 129 -12.51 11.70 -10.16
N ARG A 130 -13.23 12.23 -9.18
CA ARG A 130 -13.90 13.53 -9.30
C ARG A 130 -12.90 14.67 -9.51
N ALA A 131 -11.79 14.68 -8.79
CA ALA A 131 -10.77 15.73 -8.91
C ALA A 131 -10.07 15.70 -10.28
N PHE A 132 -9.75 14.51 -10.78
CA PHE A 132 -9.18 14.33 -12.12
C PHE A 132 -10.20 14.58 -13.26
N GLY A 133 -11.50 14.49 -12.99
CA GLY A 133 -12.55 14.90 -13.92
C GLY A 133 -12.95 16.37 -13.81
N SER A 134 -12.28 17.17 -12.96
CA SER A 134 -12.65 18.55 -12.71
C SER A 134 -12.18 19.48 -13.84
N GLU A 135 -12.98 20.53 -14.10
CA GLU A 135 -12.60 21.59 -15.05
C GLU A 135 -11.26 22.24 -14.67
N HIS A 136 -10.99 22.36 -13.37
CA HIS A 136 -9.73 22.92 -12.87
C HIS A 136 -8.52 22.09 -13.32
N TYR A 137 -8.57 20.77 -13.18
CA TYR A 137 -7.49 19.89 -13.62
C TYR A 137 -7.33 19.91 -15.14
N GLU A 138 -8.44 19.82 -15.89
CA GLU A 138 -8.40 19.85 -17.36
C GLU A 138 -7.83 21.18 -17.89
N ASN A 139 -8.20 22.31 -17.29
CA ASN A 139 -7.67 23.62 -17.65
C ASN A 139 -6.15 23.73 -17.37
N GLN A 140 -5.67 23.21 -16.23
CA GLN A 140 -4.24 23.21 -15.93
C GLN A 140 -3.45 22.30 -16.89
N LYS A 141 -3.98 21.11 -17.17
CA LYS A 141 -3.39 20.17 -18.13
C LYS A 141 -3.33 20.77 -19.53
N ALA A 142 -4.42 21.42 -19.98
CA ALA A 142 -4.47 22.12 -21.26
C ALA A 142 -3.45 23.27 -21.32
N ALA A 143 -3.29 24.03 -20.23
CA ALA A 143 -2.29 25.10 -20.16
C ALA A 143 -0.85 24.57 -20.34
N ILE A 144 -0.51 23.47 -19.67
CA ILE A 144 0.80 22.79 -19.81
C ILE A 144 1.01 22.33 -21.26
N MET A 145 0.01 21.70 -21.89
CA MET A 145 0.11 21.24 -23.27
C MET A 145 0.23 22.39 -24.28
N ASN A 146 -0.51 23.47 -24.06
CA ASN A 146 -0.45 24.65 -24.92
C ASN A 146 0.93 25.32 -24.86
N GLN A 147 1.52 25.43 -23.66
CA GLN A 147 2.88 25.93 -23.48
C GLN A 147 3.93 25.04 -24.17
N LEU A 148 3.80 23.71 -24.07
CA LEU A 148 4.67 22.79 -24.79
C LEU A 148 4.60 23.03 -26.30
N ASN A 149 3.39 23.07 -26.86
CA ASN A 149 3.18 23.26 -28.29
C ASN A 149 3.66 24.63 -28.79
N GLN A 150 3.53 25.67 -27.97
CA GLN A 150 4.07 26.99 -28.28
C GLN A 150 5.60 26.98 -28.33
N GLN A 151 6.27 26.40 -27.34
CA GLN A 151 7.73 26.32 -27.31
C GLN A 151 8.29 25.43 -28.43
N LYS A 152 7.63 24.31 -28.75
CA LYS A 152 8.01 23.48 -29.92
C LYS A 152 7.94 24.28 -31.21
N ARG A 153 6.83 25.02 -31.43
CA ARG A 153 6.67 25.84 -32.64
C ARG A 153 7.75 26.91 -32.74
N GLN A 154 8.05 27.60 -31.65
CA GLN A 154 9.11 28.61 -31.62
C GLN A 154 10.47 28.02 -31.99
N MET A 155 10.85 26.88 -31.39
CA MET A 155 12.14 26.24 -31.70
C MET A 155 12.26 25.78 -33.16
N LEU A 156 11.16 25.29 -33.74
CA LEU A 156 11.14 24.90 -35.15
C LEU A 156 11.18 26.11 -36.08
N GLN A 157 10.52 27.21 -35.71
CA GLN A 157 10.58 28.45 -36.47
C GLN A 157 11.99 29.06 -36.47
N GLU A 158 12.66 29.11 -35.31
CA GLU A 158 14.05 29.57 -35.21
C GLU A 158 15.01 28.71 -36.05
N LEU A 159 14.75 27.39 -36.12
CA LEU A 159 15.50 26.47 -36.97
C LEU A 159 15.26 26.72 -38.47
N GLU A 160 14.02 27.02 -38.86
CA GLU A 160 13.65 27.37 -40.24
C GLU A 160 14.26 28.70 -40.68
N GLU A 161 14.24 29.72 -39.82
CA GLU A 161 14.88 31.03 -40.06
C GLU A 161 16.39 30.88 -40.31
N LYS A 162 17.09 30.10 -39.48
CA LYS A 162 18.52 29.77 -39.68
C LYS A 162 18.79 29.04 -41.00
N ALA A 163 17.89 28.16 -41.44
CA ALA A 163 18.04 27.48 -42.72
C ALA A 163 17.90 28.46 -43.89
N ILE A 164 16.91 29.36 -43.84
CA ILE A 164 16.69 30.39 -44.85
C ILE A 164 17.92 31.30 -44.97
N GLU A 165 18.52 31.73 -43.85
CA GLU A 165 19.76 32.52 -43.84
C GLU A 165 20.93 31.83 -44.56
N LEU A 166 20.97 30.48 -44.51
CA LEU A 166 21.98 29.67 -45.19
C LEU A 166 21.58 29.28 -46.62
N SER A 167 20.46 29.78 -47.16
CA SER A 167 19.87 29.37 -48.44
C SER A 167 19.59 27.86 -48.48
N LEU A 168 19.08 27.32 -47.38
CA LEU A 168 18.70 25.92 -47.21
C LEU A 168 17.22 25.82 -46.86
N LYS A 169 16.61 24.70 -47.19
CA LYS A 169 15.27 24.30 -46.75
C LYS A 169 15.35 23.05 -45.90
N ILE A 170 14.61 23.02 -44.82
CA ILE A 170 14.48 21.83 -43.98
C ILE A 170 13.14 21.18 -44.26
N GLN A 171 13.12 19.87 -44.46
CA GLN A 171 11.91 19.10 -44.66
C GLN A 171 11.81 17.94 -43.66
N PRO A 172 10.65 17.72 -43.02
CA PRO A 172 10.45 16.56 -42.17
C PRO A 172 10.53 15.27 -42.98
N THR A 173 11.15 14.24 -42.42
CA THR A 173 11.22 12.88 -42.96
C THR A 173 10.91 11.86 -41.87
N SER A 174 10.72 10.60 -42.24
CA SER A 174 10.54 9.50 -41.27
C SER A 174 11.73 9.30 -40.33
N MET A 175 12.91 9.77 -40.72
CA MET A 175 14.16 9.67 -39.95
C MET A 175 14.55 11.00 -39.25
N GLY A 176 13.67 12.00 -39.26
CA GLY A 176 13.90 13.31 -38.66
C GLY A 176 13.75 14.44 -39.67
N PHE A 177 14.85 15.11 -40.02
CA PHE A 177 14.84 16.25 -40.93
C PHE A 177 15.87 16.05 -42.05
N GLN A 178 15.52 16.49 -43.26
CA GLN A 178 16.41 16.55 -44.41
C GLN A 178 16.68 18.00 -44.78
N THR A 179 17.94 18.32 -45.05
CA THR A 179 18.37 19.64 -45.51
C THR A 179 18.52 19.64 -47.03
N ILE A 180 17.92 20.62 -47.71
CA ILE A 180 17.92 20.76 -49.16
C ILE A 180 18.49 22.14 -49.52
N PRO A 181 19.62 22.23 -50.25
CA PRO A 181 20.14 23.52 -50.71
C PRO A 181 19.20 24.20 -51.71
N ILE A 182 19.09 25.53 -51.62
CA ILE A 182 18.34 26.37 -52.55
C ILE A 182 19.32 27.27 -53.31
N LYS A 183 19.16 27.33 -54.64
CA LYS A 183 19.88 28.28 -55.51
C LYS A 183 18.88 28.91 -56.49
N ASP A 184 18.95 30.22 -56.66
CA ASP A 184 18.03 31.00 -57.52
C ASP A 184 16.53 30.80 -57.22
N GLY A 185 16.19 30.49 -55.96
CA GLY A 185 14.83 30.24 -55.51
C GLY A 185 14.32 28.81 -55.71
N GLU A 186 15.12 27.92 -56.33
CA GLU A 186 14.75 26.53 -56.58
C GLU A 186 15.59 25.53 -55.77
N PRO A 187 15.01 24.38 -55.36
CA PRO A 187 15.76 23.28 -54.75
C PRO A 187 16.83 22.76 -55.72
N LEU A 188 18.06 22.68 -55.24
CA LEU A 188 19.18 22.23 -56.04
C LEU A 188 19.13 20.70 -56.23
N THR A 189 19.05 20.23 -57.48
CA THR A 189 19.15 18.79 -57.78
C THR A 189 20.58 18.29 -57.68
N GLN A 190 20.75 16.97 -57.61
CA GLN A 190 22.07 16.37 -57.53
C GLN A 190 22.90 16.60 -58.81
N GLU A 191 22.27 16.62 -60.00
CA GLU A 191 22.96 16.98 -61.25
C GLU A 191 23.39 18.45 -61.25
N ALA A 192 22.53 19.37 -60.79
CA ALA A 192 22.83 20.79 -60.72
C ALA A 192 23.99 21.08 -59.74
N PHE A 193 24.03 20.40 -58.59
CA PHE A 193 25.14 20.48 -57.65
C PHE A 193 26.46 19.97 -58.25
N GLN A 194 26.42 18.88 -59.04
CA GLN A 194 27.59 18.36 -59.76
C GLN A 194 28.01 19.21 -60.96
N GLY A 195 27.24 20.21 -61.36
CA GLY A 195 27.61 21.20 -62.37
C GLY A 195 28.34 22.42 -61.81
N LEU A 196 28.31 22.62 -60.48
CA LEU A 196 28.89 23.81 -59.82
C LEU A 196 30.42 23.79 -59.79
N SER A 197 31.03 24.95 -59.60
CA SER A 197 32.48 25.06 -59.36
C SER A 197 32.87 24.39 -58.04
N LYS A 198 34.16 24.07 -57.87
CA LYS A 198 34.65 23.41 -56.64
C LYS A 198 34.37 24.27 -55.41
N ASP A 199 34.63 25.58 -55.49
CA ASP A 199 34.46 26.52 -54.39
C ASP A 199 32.98 26.66 -53.99
N GLU A 200 32.05 26.71 -54.95
CA GLU A 200 30.60 26.75 -54.66
C GLU A 200 30.11 25.45 -54.00
N ARG A 201 30.59 24.28 -54.44
CA ARG A 201 30.23 23.01 -53.79
C ARG A 201 30.74 22.97 -52.35
N GLU A 202 31.95 23.47 -52.11
CA GLU A 202 32.58 23.49 -50.80
C GLU A 202 31.82 24.43 -49.83
N ASP A 203 31.39 25.61 -50.29
CA ASP A 203 30.53 26.53 -49.52
C ASP A 203 29.17 25.90 -49.16
N ILE A 204 28.46 25.32 -50.14
CA ILE A 204 27.17 24.66 -49.89
C ILE A 204 27.35 23.48 -48.91
N THR A 205 28.42 22.69 -49.05
CA THR A 205 28.70 21.56 -48.16
C THR A 205 28.91 22.03 -46.72
N GLN A 206 29.65 23.12 -46.51
CA GLN A 206 29.87 23.70 -45.18
C GLN A 206 28.57 24.22 -44.57
N LYS A 207 27.71 24.88 -45.37
CA LYS A 207 26.39 25.36 -44.93
C LYS A 207 25.49 24.20 -44.50
N VAL A 208 25.44 23.11 -45.28
CA VAL A 208 24.69 21.90 -44.94
C VAL A 208 25.20 21.29 -43.65
N GLN A 209 26.51 21.12 -43.47
CA GLN A 209 27.11 20.59 -42.23
C GLN A 209 26.77 21.46 -41.02
N LYS A 210 26.84 22.79 -41.15
CA LYS A 210 26.44 23.73 -40.09
C LYS A 210 24.97 23.54 -39.73
N MET A 211 24.10 23.38 -40.73
CA MET A 211 22.67 23.17 -40.54
C MET A 211 22.36 21.82 -39.87
N GLU A 212 23.09 20.75 -40.21
CA GLU A 212 22.95 19.44 -39.56
C GLU A 212 23.27 19.48 -38.06
N VAL A 213 24.28 20.28 -37.67
CA VAL A 213 24.63 20.52 -36.26
C VAL A 213 23.47 21.23 -35.52
N GLU A 214 22.92 22.28 -36.13
CA GLU A 214 21.80 23.06 -35.59
C GLU A 214 20.50 22.22 -35.47
N ILE A 215 20.22 21.37 -36.46
CA ILE A 215 19.11 20.39 -36.41
C ILE A 215 19.31 19.43 -35.24
N SER A 216 20.51 18.86 -35.13
CA SER A 216 20.84 17.90 -34.08
C SER A 216 20.72 18.52 -32.68
N GLU A 217 21.13 19.78 -32.52
CA GLU A 217 20.98 20.52 -31.27
C GLU A 217 19.52 20.83 -30.94
N THR A 218 18.75 21.29 -31.93
CA THR A 218 17.32 21.56 -31.78
C THR A 218 16.55 20.30 -31.38
N LEU A 219 16.83 19.16 -32.01
CA LEU A 219 16.23 17.87 -31.66
C LEU A 219 16.54 17.45 -30.21
N ARG A 220 17.80 17.61 -29.76
CA ARG A 220 18.17 17.35 -28.36
C ARG A 220 17.42 18.26 -27.40
N ASN A 221 17.28 19.54 -27.74
CA ASN A 221 16.57 20.51 -26.92
C ASN A 221 15.06 20.25 -26.89
N LEU A 222 14.46 19.80 -28.00
CA LEU A 222 13.07 19.36 -28.07
C LEU A 222 12.82 18.14 -27.16
N ALA A 223 13.70 17.14 -27.18
CA ALA A 223 13.58 15.98 -26.29
C ALA A 223 13.68 16.39 -24.80
N ARG A 224 14.60 17.31 -24.46
CA ARG A 224 14.69 17.88 -23.10
C ARG A 224 13.45 18.67 -22.71
N LEU A 225 12.88 19.42 -23.66
CA LEU A 225 11.63 20.15 -23.47
C LEU A 225 10.48 19.19 -23.16
N GLU A 226 10.29 18.16 -23.96
CA GLU A 226 9.27 17.13 -23.75
C GLU A 226 9.40 16.46 -22.38
N MET A 227 10.63 16.07 -21.99
CA MET A 227 10.89 15.47 -20.68
C MET A 227 10.51 16.42 -19.52
N ARG A 228 10.78 17.72 -19.64
CA ARG A 228 10.38 18.71 -18.63
C ARG A 228 8.87 18.80 -18.51
N PHE A 229 8.16 18.89 -19.63
CA PHE A 229 6.70 18.98 -19.64
C PHE A 229 6.02 17.69 -19.16
N GLN A 230 6.59 16.51 -19.47
CA GLN A 230 6.14 15.25 -18.91
C GLN A 230 6.26 15.23 -17.38
N LYS A 231 7.36 15.76 -16.82
CA LYS A 231 7.51 15.92 -15.36
C LYS A 231 6.50 16.90 -14.79
N SER A 232 6.19 18.00 -15.49
CA SER A 232 5.15 18.94 -15.06
C SER A 232 3.76 18.30 -15.02
N LEU A 233 3.43 17.44 -15.98
CA LEU A 233 2.17 16.67 -15.95
C LEU A 233 2.13 15.70 -14.77
N GLN A 234 3.20 14.93 -14.55
CA GLN A 234 3.30 14.03 -13.41
C GLN A 234 3.20 14.77 -12.06
N GLN A 235 3.78 15.97 -11.99
CA GLN A 235 3.68 16.81 -10.79
C GLN A 235 2.25 17.34 -10.59
N LEU A 236 1.56 17.77 -11.66
CA LEU A 236 0.16 18.16 -11.62
C LEU A 236 -0.72 17.00 -11.08
N ASP A 237 -0.53 15.79 -11.62
CA ASP A 237 -1.26 14.59 -11.17
C ASP A 237 -1.02 14.34 -9.67
N LYS A 238 0.25 14.46 -9.25
CA LYS A 238 0.64 14.30 -7.85
C LYS A 238 0.01 15.35 -6.94
N ASP A 239 -0.01 16.61 -7.36
CA ASP A 239 -0.53 17.73 -6.56
C ASP A 239 -2.05 17.59 -6.38
N VAL A 240 -2.77 17.26 -7.45
CA VAL A 240 -4.22 17.02 -7.40
C VAL A 240 -4.54 15.83 -6.51
N ALA A 241 -3.83 14.70 -6.67
CA ALA A 241 -4.02 13.53 -5.82
C ALA A 241 -3.70 13.84 -4.35
N SER A 242 -2.58 14.53 -4.08
CA SER A 242 -2.15 14.85 -2.71
C SER A 242 -3.17 15.73 -2.01
N PHE A 243 -3.70 16.76 -2.68
CA PHE A 243 -4.70 17.65 -2.12
C PHE A 243 -5.94 16.87 -1.61
N VAL A 244 -6.46 15.96 -2.44
CA VAL A 244 -7.61 15.12 -2.07
C VAL A 244 -7.25 14.14 -0.96
N VAL A 245 -6.15 13.40 -1.13
CA VAL A 245 -5.77 12.33 -0.20
C VAL A 245 -5.46 12.88 1.18
N GLU A 246 -4.70 13.97 1.27
CA GLU A 246 -4.35 14.59 2.55
C GLU A 246 -5.58 15.08 3.30
N GLN A 247 -6.59 15.64 2.62
CA GLN A 247 -7.83 16.09 3.26
C GLN A 247 -8.50 14.94 4.03
N TYR A 248 -8.75 13.80 3.37
CA TYR A 248 -9.45 12.67 3.99
C TYR A 248 -8.59 11.87 4.96
N VAL A 249 -7.28 11.73 4.67
CA VAL A 249 -6.36 11.04 5.59
C VAL A 249 -6.20 11.84 6.88
N ASN A 250 -6.09 13.17 6.81
CA ASN A 250 -5.92 14.01 8.00
C ASN A 250 -7.12 13.96 8.94
N GLU A 251 -8.34 13.83 8.41
CA GLU A 251 -9.56 13.63 9.22
C GLU A 251 -9.46 12.37 10.11
N ILE A 252 -8.95 11.26 9.54
CA ILE A 252 -8.74 10.03 10.28
C ILE A 252 -7.53 10.16 11.23
N LYS A 253 -6.45 10.82 10.80
CA LYS A 253 -5.27 11.05 11.67
C LYS A 253 -5.65 11.81 12.94
N GLU A 254 -6.55 12.79 12.87
CA GLU A 254 -7.02 13.52 14.05
C GLU A 254 -7.72 12.60 15.07
N THR A 255 -8.52 11.64 14.58
CA THR A 255 -9.16 10.61 15.42
C THR A 255 -8.12 9.73 16.13
N TYR A 256 -7.01 9.41 15.45
CA TYR A 256 -5.96 8.53 15.97
C TYR A 256 -4.69 9.25 16.43
N LYS A 257 -4.73 10.56 16.69
CA LYS A 257 -3.54 11.38 16.98
C LYS A 257 -2.68 10.92 18.16
N LYS A 258 -3.27 10.18 19.10
CA LYS A 258 -2.56 9.60 20.25
C LYS A 258 -1.87 8.26 19.93
N HIS A 259 -2.16 7.66 18.78
CA HIS A 259 -1.66 6.37 18.33
C HIS A 259 -0.61 6.55 17.24
N ARG A 260 0.65 6.82 17.64
CA ARG A 260 1.76 7.13 16.71
C ARG A 260 1.97 6.10 15.60
N GLN A 261 1.80 4.82 15.89
CA GLN A 261 1.95 3.75 14.90
C GLN A 261 0.85 3.80 13.83
N VAL A 262 -0.37 4.18 14.24
CA VAL A 262 -1.52 4.35 13.32
C VAL A 262 -1.33 5.58 12.46
N THR A 263 -0.92 6.71 13.04
CA THR A 263 -0.66 7.93 12.26
C THR A 263 0.47 7.75 11.25
N ALA A 264 1.54 7.02 11.61
CA ALA A 264 2.61 6.67 10.69
C ALA A 264 2.12 5.77 9.55
N TYR A 265 1.28 4.76 9.86
CA TYR A 265 0.66 3.94 8.83
C TYR A 265 -0.23 4.77 7.88
N LEU A 266 -1.03 5.71 8.40
CA LEU A 266 -1.86 6.60 7.60
C LEU A 266 -1.03 7.51 6.68
N GLU A 267 0.14 7.95 7.12
CA GLU A 267 1.10 8.68 6.27
C GLU A 267 1.65 7.81 5.14
N ASP A 268 1.95 6.54 5.42
CA ASP A 268 2.39 5.60 4.40
C ASP A 268 1.27 5.32 3.39
N VAL A 269 0.02 5.16 3.85
CA VAL A 269 -1.17 5.06 2.97
C VAL A 269 -1.29 6.31 2.08
N CYS A 270 -1.16 7.51 2.65
CA CYS A 270 -1.22 8.76 1.90
C CYS A 270 -0.18 8.77 0.75
N LYS A 271 1.07 8.42 1.06
CA LYS A 271 2.15 8.36 0.07
C LYS A 271 1.88 7.32 -1.02
N ASP A 272 1.42 6.13 -0.64
CA ASP A 272 1.15 5.06 -1.62
C ASP A 272 -0.03 5.42 -2.54
N VAL A 273 -1.12 5.97 -2.00
CA VAL A 273 -2.27 6.38 -2.82
C VAL A 273 -1.87 7.48 -3.80
N VAL A 274 -1.10 8.48 -3.37
CA VAL A 274 -0.60 9.56 -4.24
C VAL A 274 0.32 9.02 -5.33
N ALA A 275 1.26 8.14 -4.97
CA ALA A 275 2.19 7.54 -5.94
C ALA A 275 1.48 6.65 -6.97
N ASN A 276 0.30 6.13 -6.64
CA ASN A 276 -0.47 5.22 -7.46
C ASN A 276 -1.84 5.80 -7.86
N SER A 277 -1.99 7.13 -7.89
CA SER A 277 -3.27 7.80 -8.15
C SER A 277 -3.91 7.38 -9.48
N ALA A 278 -3.10 7.05 -10.49
CA ALA A 278 -3.54 6.48 -11.76
C ALA A 278 -4.44 5.23 -11.59
N ASN A 279 -4.11 4.35 -10.64
CA ASN A 279 -4.88 3.12 -10.36
C ASN A 279 -6.26 3.42 -9.71
N PHE A 280 -6.49 4.65 -9.25
CA PHE A 280 -7.77 5.12 -8.72
C PHE A 280 -8.62 5.82 -9.79
N ILE A 281 -7.99 6.45 -10.79
CA ILE A 281 -8.66 7.20 -11.87
C ILE A 281 -9.32 6.25 -12.86
N ASP A 282 -8.56 5.25 -13.32
CA ASP A 282 -9.05 4.25 -14.25
C ASP A 282 -10.09 3.40 -13.51
N GLY A 283 -11.36 3.79 -13.63
CA GLY A 283 -12.46 2.87 -13.47
C GLY A 283 -12.40 1.89 -14.64
N PHE A 284 -11.43 0.97 -14.63
CA PHE A 284 -11.14 -0.08 -15.62
C PHE A 284 -12.24 -0.37 -16.66
N GLN A 285 -12.42 0.54 -17.62
CA GLN A 285 -13.38 0.48 -18.73
C GLN A 285 -12.61 0.35 -20.06
N GLY A 286 -11.54 -0.43 -20.06
CA GLY A 286 -10.89 -0.92 -21.28
C GLY A 286 -11.37 -2.33 -21.63
N GLU A 287 -11.18 -2.77 -22.87
CA GLU A 287 -11.60 -4.07 -23.46
C GLU A 287 -11.03 -5.35 -22.78
N GLY A 288 -10.43 -5.25 -21.59
CA GLY A 288 -9.94 -6.36 -20.75
C GLY A 288 -10.63 -6.46 -19.39
N GLY A 289 -11.95 -6.23 -19.35
CA GLY A 289 -12.72 -5.94 -18.12
C GLY A 289 -12.53 -6.90 -16.93
N GLU A 290 -12.30 -8.20 -17.15
CA GLU A 290 -12.10 -9.17 -16.06
C GLU A 290 -10.68 -9.14 -15.47
N GLU A 291 -9.63 -9.10 -16.29
CA GLU A 291 -8.23 -9.06 -15.83
C GLU A 291 -7.93 -7.77 -15.08
N ASN A 292 -8.45 -6.66 -15.60
CA ASN A 292 -8.33 -5.34 -15.01
C ASN A 292 -9.04 -5.24 -13.65
N LEU A 293 -10.23 -5.84 -13.51
CA LEU A 293 -10.94 -5.90 -12.23
C LEU A 293 -10.21 -6.80 -11.22
N ALA A 294 -9.60 -7.90 -11.67
CA ALA A 294 -8.80 -8.78 -10.83
C ALA A 294 -7.55 -8.08 -10.30
N PHE A 295 -6.84 -7.35 -11.17
CA PHE A 295 -5.71 -6.52 -10.78
C PHE A 295 -6.12 -5.47 -9.74
N LYS A 296 -7.22 -4.73 -9.97
CA LYS A 296 -7.73 -3.75 -9.01
C LYS A 296 -8.01 -4.36 -7.64
N LYS A 297 -8.73 -5.48 -7.61
CA LYS A 297 -9.04 -6.18 -6.36
C LYS A 297 -7.76 -6.61 -5.65
N SER A 298 -6.76 -7.09 -6.38
CA SER A 298 -5.46 -7.45 -5.82
C SER A 298 -4.72 -6.22 -5.28
N PHE A 299 -4.68 -5.13 -6.05
CA PHE A 299 -4.03 -3.88 -5.67
C PHE A 299 -4.64 -3.31 -4.38
N MET A 300 -5.97 -3.22 -4.29
CA MET A 300 -6.68 -2.63 -3.15
C MET A 300 -6.56 -3.44 -1.85
N LYS A 301 -6.18 -4.73 -1.91
CA LYS A 301 -5.97 -5.55 -0.69
C LYS A 301 -4.89 -4.99 0.22
N ARG A 302 -3.91 -4.26 -0.32
CA ARG A 302 -2.83 -3.65 0.48
C ARG A 302 -3.32 -2.66 1.53
N TYR A 303 -4.50 -2.08 1.35
CA TYR A 303 -5.07 -1.15 2.31
C TYR A 303 -5.97 -1.82 3.35
N GLN A 304 -6.21 -3.13 3.24
CA GLN A 304 -7.06 -3.84 4.19
C GLN A 304 -6.37 -4.00 5.55
N VAL A 305 -7.15 -3.83 6.60
CA VAL A 305 -6.73 -4.08 7.98
C VAL A 305 -7.27 -5.44 8.42
N ASN A 306 -6.37 -6.32 8.84
CA ASN A 306 -6.73 -7.59 9.46
C ASN A 306 -6.72 -7.44 10.99
N VAL A 307 -7.81 -7.83 11.66
CA VAL A 307 -8.04 -7.65 13.11
C VAL A 307 -8.31 -9.01 13.71
#